data_AF-X7ZB66-F1
#
_entry.id   AF-X7ZB66-F1
#
_cell.length_a   1.000
_cell.length_b   1.000
_cell.length_c   1.000
_cell.angle_alpha   90.00
_cell.angle_beta   90.00
_cell.angle_gamma   90.00
#
_symmetry.space_group_name_H-M   'P 1'
#
loop_
_entity.id
_entity.type
_entity.pdbx_description
1 polymer ?
#
loop_
_entity_poly.entity_id
_entity_poly.type
_entity_poly.pdbx_seq_one_letter_code
_entity_poly.pdbx_strand_id
1 'polypeptide(L)'
;MQLCRKDQCPFDTAASENLDIPQYKHAVVMGVNTARIPGNGAAFFFHTTDGGPTEGCVAIDDDTLVQIIRWLQPGALMAIGQ
;
A
#
# COMPACT_ATOMS: atom_id res chain seq x y z
N MET A 1 -5.12 -7.81 -8.67
CA MET A 1 -5.45 -8.20 -7.29
C MET A 1 -5.88 -9.65 -7.27
N GLN A 2 -5.42 -10.45 -6.30
CA GLN A 2 -6.01 -11.77 -6.07
C GLN A 2 -7.32 -11.57 -5.32
N LEU A 3 -8.43 -11.67 -6.06
CA LEU A 3 -9.77 -11.65 -5.49
C LEU A 3 -10.18 -13.10 -5.23
N CYS A 4 -10.32 -13.45 -3.96
CA CYS A 4 -10.83 -14.74 -3.50
C CYS A 4 -12.12 -14.51 -2.71
N ARG A 5 -13.01 -15.51 -2.70
CA ARG A 5 -14.11 -15.54 -1.74
C ARG A 5 -13.51 -15.66 -0.34
N LYS A 6 -14.08 -14.97 0.66
CA LYS A 6 -13.52 -14.90 2.02
C LYS A 6 -13.19 -16.28 2.63
N ASP A 7 -13.98 -17.30 2.34
CA ASP A 7 -13.81 -18.68 2.81
C ASP A 7 -12.71 -19.48 2.07
N GLN A 8 -12.15 -18.92 1.00
CA GLN A 8 -11.22 -19.58 0.07
C GLN A 8 -9.89 -18.83 -0.07
N CYS A 9 -9.70 -17.74 0.69
CA CYS A 9 -8.44 -17.02 0.69
C CYS A 9 -7.37 -17.81 1.47
N PRO A 10 -6.14 -17.95 0.94
CA PRO A 10 -5.04 -18.64 1.63
C PRO A 10 -4.41 -17.79 2.75
N PHE A 11 -5.05 -16.68 3.13
CA PHE A 11 -4.62 -15.72 4.13
C PHE A 11 -5.81 -15.27 4.98
N ASP A 12 -5.53 -14.80 6.19
CA ASP A 12 -6.54 -14.29 7.09
C ASP A 12 -7.08 -12.94 6.60
N THR A 13 -8.31 -12.94 6.07
CA THR A 13 -8.98 -11.74 5.56
C THR A 13 -9.37 -10.74 6.66
N ALA A 14 -9.38 -11.14 7.94
CA ALA A 14 -9.61 -10.23 9.06
C ALA A 14 -8.34 -9.49 9.51
N ALA A 15 -7.17 -10.09 9.28
CA ALA A 15 -5.87 -9.50 9.59
C ALA A 15 -5.22 -8.79 8.39
N SER A 16 -5.71 -9.02 7.16
CA SER A 16 -5.12 -8.49 5.94
C SER A 16 -5.80 -7.19 5.48
N GLU A 17 -5.02 -6.32 4.85
CA GLU A 17 -5.50 -5.05 4.28
C GLU A 17 -6.49 -5.28 3.12
N ASN A 18 -7.58 -4.50 3.08
CA ASN A 18 -8.51 -4.52 1.96
C ASN A 18 -8.05 -3.60 0.82
N LEU A 19 -7.52 -4.19 -0.24
CA LEU A 19 -7.06 -3.43 -1.41
C LEU A 19 -8.17 -3.05 -2.40
N ASP A 20 -9.39 -3.56 -2.23
CA ASP A 20 -10.53 -3.29 -3.13
C ASP A 20 -11.32 -2.05 -2.66
N ILE A 21 -10.63 -0.90 -2.60
CA ILE A 21 -11.19 0.42 -2.26
C ILE A 21 -10.61 1.52 -3.16
N PRO A 22 -11.29 2.67 -3.32
CA PRO A 22 -10.86 3.73 -4.25
C PRO A 22 -9.43 4.26 -4.00
N GLN A 23 -9.00 4.33 -2.75
CA GLN A 23 -7.68 4.84 -2.33
C GLN A 23 -6.53 4.00 -2.88
N TYR A 24 -6.76 2.71 -3.17
CA TYR A 24 -5.75 1.79 -3.71
C TYR A 24 -5.92 1.51 -5.21
N LYS A 25 -6.70 2.34 -5.92
CA LYS A 25 -6.81 2.28 -7.39
C LYS A 25 -5.44 2.30 -8.06
N HIS A 26 -4.53 3.15 -7.56
CA HIS A 26 -3.11 3.10 -7.82
C HIS A 26 -2.39 3.02 -6.48
N ALA A 27 -1.46 2.08 -6.33
CA ALA A 27 -0.69 1.92 -5.12
C ALA A 27 0.67 1.29 -5.41
N VAL A 28 1.67 1.70 -4.63
CA VAL A 28 3.00 1.07 -4.61
C VAL A 28 3.24 0.52 -3.21
N VAL A 29 3.61 -0.76 -3.13
CA VAL A 29 3.99 -1.38 -1.86
C VAL A 29 5.36 -0.86 -1.42
N MET A 30 5.46 -0.35 -0.18
CA MET A 30 6.72 0.21 0.35
C MET A 30 7.67 -0.87 0.89
N GLY A 31 7.21 -2.11 1.00
CA GLY A 31 8.05 -3.25 1.40
C GLY A 31 8.47 -3.23 2.87
N VAL A 32 7.66 -2.67 3.76
CA VAL A 32 7.92 -2.70 5.21
C VAL A 32 7.82 -4.13 5.75
N ASN A 33 8.69 -4.48 6.72
CA ASN A 33 8.69 -5.76 7.43
C ASN A 33 8.72 -6.99 6.50
N THR A 34 9.65 -7.04 5.55
CA THR A 34 9.80 -8.17 4.60
C THR A 34 10.06 -9.52 5.30
N ALA A 35 10.63 -9.50 6.50
CA ALA A 35 10.84 -10.67 7.36
C ALA A 35 9.55 -11.19 8.04
N ARG A 36 8.44 -10.42 7.96
CA ARG A 36 7.12 -10.78 8.51
C ARG A 36 7.14 -11.04 10.02
N ILE A 37 7.91 -10.23 10.76
CA ILE A 37 8.03 -10.32 12.21
C ILE A 37 6.74 -9.76 12.83
N PRO A 38 6.02 -10.54 13.68
CA PRO A 38 4.82 -10.04 14.36
C PRO A 38 5.11 -8.76 15.18
N GLY A 39 4.22 -7.77 15.08
CA GLY A 39 4.35 -6.49 15.77
C GLY A 39 5.14 -5.41 15.02
N ASN A 40 5.85 -5.74 13.94
CA ASN A 40 6.66 -4.76 13.18
C ASN A 40 5.90 -4.04 12.06
N GLY A 41 4.57 -4.10 12.07
CA GLY A 41 3.71 -3.51 11.03
C GLY A 41 3.73 -4.29 9.70
N ALA A 42 2.75 -3.99 8.84
CA ALA A 42 2.60 -4.51 7.49
C ALA A 42 1.68 -3.57 6.70
N ALA A 43 1.49 -3.82 5.39
CA ALA A 43 0.52 -3.11 4.57
C ALA A 43 0.75 -1.58 4.45
N PHE A 44 2.00 -1.18 4.30
CA PHE A 44 2.37 0.22 4.05
C PHE A 44 2.46 0.49 2.54
N PHE A 45 1.67 1.46 2.08
CA PHE A 45 1.55 1.81 0.66
C PHE A 45 1.80 3.30 0.40
N PHE A 46 2.19 3.59 -0.83
CA PHE A 46 2.10 4.91 -1.43
C PHE A 46 0.90 4.92 -2.39
N HIS A 47 -0.15 5.66 -2.03
CA HIS A 47 -1.47 5.52 -2.64
C HIS A 47 -2.24 6.84 -2.77
N THR A 48 -3.43 6.78 -3.37
CA THR A 48 -4.29 7.94 -3.61
C THR A 48 -4.98 8.39 -2.33
N THR A 49 -4.96 9.69 -2.06
CA THR A 49 -5.59 10.31 -0.88
C THR A 49 -7.10 10.47 -1.04
N ASP A 50 -7.82 10.38 0.07
CA ASP A 50 -9.22 10.80 0.22
C ASP A 50 -9.36 12.12 1.01
N GLY A 51 -8.23 12.78 1.31
CA GLY A 51 -8.15 13.99 2.11
C GLY A 51 -7.97 13.77 3.62
N GLY A 52 -8.02 12.53 4.10
CA GLY A 52 -7.80 12.16 5.50
C GLY A 52 -6.34 11.81 5.82
N PRO A 53 -5.97 11.79 7.13
CA PRO A 53 -4.70 11.22 7.58
C PRO A 53 -4.67 9.70 7.40
N THR A 54 -3.48 9.14 7.22
CA THR A 54 -3.24 7.69 7.13
C THR A 54 -2.69 7.13 8.44
N GLU A 55 -2.75 5.81 8.60
CA GLU A 55 -2.13 5.10 9.74
C GLU A 55 -0.70 4.59 9.44
N GLY A 56 0.00 5.24 8.50
CA GLY A 56 1.38 4.91 8.15
C GLY A 56 1.69 4.94 6.65
N CYS A 57 0.67 4.87 5.80
CA CYS A 57 0.81 5.06 4.37
C CYS A 57 1.22 6.49 3.99
N VAL A 58 1.71 6.68 2.77
CA VAL A 58 1.89 8.02 2.18
C VAL A 58 0.78 8.21 1.14
N ALA A 59 -0.10 9.20 1.36
CA ALA A 59 -1.25 9.45 0.50
C ALA A 59 -1.10 10.78 -0.25
N ILE A 60 -1.27 10.76 -1.57
CA ILE A 60 -1.17 11.95 -2.45
C ILE A 60 -2.27 11.96 -3.52
N ASP A 61 -2.33 13.01 -4.33
CA ASP A 61 -3.23 13.10 -5.48
C ASP A 61 -3.01 11.98 -6.54
N ASP A 62 -4.11 11.46 -7.14
CA ASP A 62 -4.09 10.30 -8.05
C ASP A 62 -3.25 10.57 -9.30
N ASP A 63 -3.42 11.75 -9.91
CA ASP A 63 -2.73 12.10 -11.15
C ASP A 63 -1.22 12.24 -10.90
N THR A 64 -0.84 12.80 -9.75
CA THR A 64 0.55 12.89 -9.31
C THR A 64 1.15 11.50 -9.03
N LEU A 65 0.39 10.63 -8.36
CA LEU A 65 0.82 9.26 -8.09
C LEU A 65 1.08 8.48 -9.38
N VAL A 66 0.18 8.56 -10.35
CA VAL A 66 0.33 7.90 -11.65
C VAL A 66 1.59 8.38 -12.37
N GLN A 67 1.92 9.68 -12.30
CA GLN A 67 3.16 10.21 -12.86
C GLN A 67 4.40 9.60 -12.19
N ILE A 68 4.42 9.52 -10.86
CA ILE A 68 5.55 8.93 -10.13
C ILE A 68 5.69 7.44 -10.47
N ILE A 69 4.59 6.67 -10.47
CA ILE A 69 4.60 5.24 -10.80
C ILE A 69 5.22 5.00 -12.18
N ARG A 70 4.93 5.85 -13.17
CA ARG A 70 5.53 5.74 -14.51
C ARG A 70 7.05 5.95 -14.54
N TRP A 71 7.59 6.68 -13.57
CA TRP A 71 9.02 6.96 -13.44
C TRP A 71 9.76 5.94 -12.57
N LEU A 72 9.05 5.16 -11.74
CA LEU A 72 9.68 4.22 -10.82
C LEU A 72 10.52 3.17 -11.56
N GLN A 73 11.72 2.94 -11.04
CA GLN A 73 12.65 1.91 -11.47
C GLN A 73 12.97 1.00 -10.28
N PRO A 74 13.43 -0.25 -10.52
CA PRO A 74 13.92 -1.10 -9.45
C PRO A 74 15.00 -0.41 -8.62
N GLY A 75 14.86 -0.44 -7.30
CA GLY A 75 15.77 0.23 -6.37
C GLY A 75 15.42 1.69 -6.04
N ALA A 76 14.31 2.22 -6.56
CA ALA A 76 13.78 3.51 -6.11
C ALA A 76 13.50 3.50 -4.59
N LEU A 77 13.82 4.60 -3.92
CA LEU A 77 13.69 4.76 -2.47
C LEU A 77 12.64 5.83 -2.16
N MET A 78 11.75 5.52 -1.21
CA MET A 78 10.93 6.52 -0.54
C MET A 78 11.63 6.93 0.75
N ALA A 79 11.99 8.21 0.86
CA ALA A 79 12.62 8.78 2.04
C ALA A 79 11.69 9.81 2.67
N ILE A 80 11.51 9.73 3.99
CA ILE A 80 10.79 10.73 4.77
C ILE A 80 11.85 11.59 5.45
N GLY A 81 11.95 12.85 5.01
CA GLY A 81 12.82 13.85 5.62
C GLY A 81 12.19 14.49 6.85
N GLN A 82 13.02 15.12 7.69
CA GLN A 82 12.58 16.00 8.78
C GLN A 82 12.39 17.43 8.31
#